data_AF-A0A9D8MZV0-F1
#
_entry.id   AF-A0A9D8MZV0-F1
#
_cell.length_a   1.000
_cell.length_b   1.000
_cell.length_c   1.000
_cell.angle_alpha   90.00
_cell.angle_beta   90.00
_cell.angle_gamma   90.00
#
_symmetry.space_group_name_H-M   'P 1'
#
loop_
_entity.id
_entity.type
_entity.pdbx_description
1 polymer ?
#
loop_
_entity_poly.entity_id
_entity_poly.type
_entity_poly.pdbx_seq_one_letter_code
_entity_poly.pdbx_strand_id
1 'polypeptide(L)'
;MDNKRIIEMAVSDAMTEKPIEFEVGEKTFTVNPPTLGKMQVLSKYYLALEIDDKELGKHPQVESMRVCEAKTDIVCSLMAASTLDSREDLLNDDKIAELADFFKWNCKPSDFSLMLLALLTQVRYENFISSIRLAAILRQNKPK
;
A
#
# COMPACT_ATOMS: atom_id res chain seq x y z
N MET A 1 12.11 26.72 4.05
CA MET A 1 12.84 25.45 3.78
C MET A 1 13.30 25.47 2.33
N ASP A 2 14.59 25.26 2.06
CA ASP A 2 15.15 25.27 0.70
C ASP A 2 14.67 24.08 -0.12
N ASN A 3 14.14 24.33 -1.32
CA ASN A 3 13.62 23.30 -2.24
C ASN A 3 14.67 22.23 -2.57
N LYS A 4 15.96 22.61 -2.62
CA LYS A 4 17.09 21.68 -2.83
C LYS A 4 17.23 20.67 -1.70
N ARG A 5 17.06 21.09 -0.43
CA ARG A 5 17.11 20.19 0.73
C ARG A 5 15.93 19.22 0.76
N ILE A 6 14.75 19.66 0.34
CA ILE A 6 13.57 18.78 0.24
C ILE A 6 13.82 17.65 -0.77
N ILE A 7 14.41 17.99 -1.93
CA ILE A 7 14.76 17.01 -2.96
C ILE A 7 15.86 16.06 -2.47
N GLU A 8 16.93 16.56 -1.84
CA GLU A 8 18.00 15.72 -1.27
C GLU A 8 17.47 14.76 -0.19
N MET A 9 16.58 15.23 0.68
CA MET A 9 15.92 14.38 1.69
C MET A 9 15.03 13.32 1.04
N ALA A 10 14.20 13.69 0.05
CA ALA A 10 13.36 12.73 -0.65
C ALA A 10 14.19 11.65 -1.38
N VAL A 11 15.33 12.02 -1.97
CA VAL A 11 16.27 11.08 -2.60
C VAL A 11 16.89 10.15 -1.55
N SER A 12 17.34 10.68 -0.41
CA SER A 12 17.89 9.87 0.67
C SER A 12 16.85 8.92 1.26
N ASP A 13 15.63 9.39 1.51
CA ASP A 13 14.52 8.60 2.06
C ASP A 13 14.12 7.49 1.08
N ALA A 14 14.13 7.76 -0.22
CA ALA A 14 13.91 6.74 -1.25
C ALA A 14 15.05 5.71 -1.31
N MET A 15 16.31 6.12 -1.18
CA MET A 15 17.46 5.21 -1.18
C MET A 15 17.57 4.36 0.07
N THR A 16 17.17 4.91 1.22
CA THR A 16 17.23 4.24 2.53
C THR A 16 16.01 3.39 2.83
N GLU A 17 15.05 3.35 1.90
CA GLU A 17 13.75 2.72 2.07
C GLU A 17 13.14 3.11 3.42
N LYS A 18 13.08 4.41 3.69
CA LYS A 18 12.62 4.90 4.99
C LYS A 18 11.18 4.43 5.27
N PRO A 19 10.88 3.96 6.49
CA PRO A 19 9.51 3.61 6.87
C PRO A 19 8.58 4.82 6.81
N ILE A 20 7.30 4.56 6.50
CA ILE A 20 6.25 5.58 6.58
C ILE A 20 5.69 5.54 8.00
N GLU A 21 5.74 6.65 8.71
CA GLU A 21 5.13 6.78 10.05
C GLU A 21 3.90 7.67 9.98
N PHE A 22 2.83 7.24 10.64
CA PHE A 22 1.58 8.01 10.72
C PHE A 22 0.88 7.76 12.05
N GLU A 23 0.08 8.74 12.47
CA GLU A 23 -0.66 8.69 13.73
C GLU A 23 -2.16 8.55 13.46
N VAL A 24 -2.82 7.69 14.23
CA VAL A 24 -4.27 7.51 14.21
C VAL A 24 -4.76 7.55 15.66
N GLY A 25 -5.40 8.66 16.02
CA GLY A 25 -5.73 8.95 17.42
C GLY A 25 -4.46 9.09 18.25
N GLU A 26 -4.34 8.30 19.31
CA GLU A 26 -3.17 8.27 20.21
C GLU A 26 -2.13 7.20 19.83
N LYS A 27 -2.34 6.49 18.71
CA LYS A 27 -1.46 5.39 18.28
C LYS A 27 -0.61 5.81 17.10
N THR A 28 0.68 5.53 17.18
CA THR A 28 1.63 5.66 16.07
C THR A 28 1.79 4.33 15.36
N PHE A 29 1.74 4.36 14.03
CA PHE A 29 1.91 3.22 13.15
C PHE A 29 3.10 3.44 12.22
N THR A 30 3.81 2.36 11.93
CA THR A 30 4.95 2.35 11.02
C THR A 30 4.71 1.35 9.91
N VAL A 31 4.90 1.77 8.66
CA VAL A 31 4.93 0.91 7.49
C VAL A 31 6.36 0.77 7.01
N ASN A 32 6.95 -0.36 7.36
CA ASN A 32 8.25 -0.75 6.84
C ASN A 32 8.14 -1.13 5.35
N PRO A 33 9.20 -0.85 4.56
CA PRO A 33 9.28 -1.33 3.19
C PRO A 33 8.98 -2.82 3.10
N PRO A 34 8.06 -3.23 2.23
CA PRO A 34 7.59 -4.60 2.25
C PRO A 34 8.63 -5.55 1.66
N THR A 35 8.99 -6.57 2.44
CA THR A 35 9.79 -7.70 1.97
C THR A 35 9.02 -8.51 0.93
N LEU A 36 9.70 -9.34 0.15
CA LEU A 36 9.05 -10.23 -0.84
C LEU A 36 7.93 -11.10 -0.24
N GLY A 37 8.11 -11.58 0.99
CA GLY A 37 7.08 -12.37 1.70
C GLY A 37 5.84 -11.55 2.03
N LYS A 38 6.02 -10.33 2.54
CA LYS A 38 4.93 -9.39 2.82
C LYS A 38 4.23 -8.97 1.53
N MET A 39 4.98 -8.70 0.46
CA MET A 39 4.46 -8.41 -0.87
C MET A 39 3.53 -9.50 -1.40
N GLN A 40 3.86 -10.77 -1.18
CA GLN A 40 2.99 -11.87 -1.57
C GLN A 40 1.63 -11.80 -0.85
N VAL A 41 1.61 -11.48 0.44
CA VAL A 41 0.37 -11.29 1.22
C VAL A 41 -0.38 -10.06 0.73
N LEU A 42 0.30 -8.94 0.51
CA LEU A 42 -0.32 -7.68 0.08
C LEU A 42 -0.88 -7.73 -1.35
N SER A 43 -0.36 -8.63 -2.20
CA SER A 43 -0.79 -8.77 -3.60
C SER A 43 -2.30 -8.94 -3.75
N LYS A 44 -2.96 -9.68 -2.83
CA LYS A 44 -4.40 -9.89 -2.85
C LYS A 44 -5.18 -8.58 -2.71
N TYR A 45 -4.70 -7.68 -1.85
CA TYR A 45 -5.33 -6.38 -1.66
C TYR A 45 -5.09 -5.45 -2.85
N TYR A 46 -3.83 -5.33 -3.31
CA TYR A 46 -3.50 -4.47 -4.45
C TYR A 46 -4.27 -4.85 -5.72
N LEU A 47 -4.44 -6.15 -5.99
CA LEU A 47 -5.24 -6.62 -7.12
C LEU A 47 -6.74 -6.30 -6.93
N ALA A 48 -7.25 -6.40 -5.71
CA ALA A 48 -8.66 -6.16 -5.41
C ALA A 48 -9.05 -4.67 -5.37
N LEU A 49 -8.07 -3.76 -5.30
CA LEU A 49 -8.31 -2.32 -5.42
C LEU A 49 -8.81 -1.91 -6.81
N GLU A 50 -8.51 -2.70 -7.85
CA GLU A 50 -8.92 -2.42 -9.24
C GLU A 50 -8.55 -0.99 -9.66
N ILE A 51 -7.29 -0.61 -9.38
CA ILE A 51 -6.76 0.69 -9.76
C ILE A 51 -6.70 0.79 -11.29
N ASP A 52 -7.17 1.92 -11.82
CA ASP A 52 -6.96 2.30 -13.21
C ASP A 52 -5.51 2.79 -13.38
N ASP A 53 -4.66 1.90 -13.88
CA ASP A 53 -3.24 2.18 -14.09
C ASP A 53 -3.00 3.43 -14.99
N LYS A 54 -3.93 3.76 -15.90
CA LYS A 54 -3.81 4.96 -16.75
C LYS A 54 -4.15 6.23 -15.99
N GLU A 55 -5.19 6.19 -15.17
CA GLU A 55 -5.60 7.34 -14.36
C GLU A 55 -4.60 7.57 -13.23
N LEU A 56 -4.08 6.50 -12.61
CA LEU A 56 -3.02 6.58 -11.61
C LEU A 56 -1.79 7.30 -12.16
N GLY A 57 -1.35 6.98 -13.39
CA GLY A 57 -0.18 7.61 -14.00
C GLY A 57 -0.37 9.09 -14.37
N LYS A 58 -1.62 9.55 -14.55
CA LYS A 58 -1.92 10.95 -14.94
C LYS A 58 -2.34 11.81 -13.75
N HIS A 59 -3.24 11.28 -12.93
CA HIS A 59 -3.85 11.95 -11.79
C HIS A 59 -3.86 11.02 -10.56
N PRO A 60 -2.69 10.73 -9.96
CA PRO A 60 -2.58 9.77 -8.86
C PRO A 60 -3.53 10.06 -7.69
N GLN A 61 -3.70 11.34 -7.35
CA GLN A 61 -4.58 11.76 -6.26
C GLN A 61 -6.05 11.48 -6.55
N VAL A 62 -6.50 11.79 -7.77
CA VAL A 62 -7.90 11.58 -8.18
C VAL A 62 -8.24 10.09 -8.16
N GLU A 63 -7.35 9.26 -8.72
CA GLU A 63 -7.54 7.82 -8.76
C GLU A 63 -7.51 7.20 -7.35
N SER A 64 -6.61 7.68 -6.48
CA SER A 64 -6.53 7.20 -5.10
C SER A 64 -7.80 7.54 -4.31
N MET A 65 -8.33 8.75 -4.47
CA MET A 65 -9.60 9.14 -3.84
C MET A 65 -10.76 8.25 -4.32
N ARG A 66 -10.88 8.04 -5.64
CA ARG A 66 -11.90 7.15 -6.24
C ARG A 66 -11.83 5.76 -5.63
N VAL A 67 -10.64 5.19 -5.52
CA VAL A 67 -10.42 3.84 -4.94
C VAL A 67 -10.76 3.81 -3.46
N CYS A 68 -10.37 4.83 -2.69
CA CYS A 68 -10.71 4.93 -1.27
C CYS A 68 -12.21 5.01 -1.03
N GLU A 69 -12.96 5.71 -1.90
CA GLU A 69 -14.43 5.79 -1.83
C GLU A 69 -15.10 4.47 -2.24
N ALA A 70 -14.62 3.83 -3.29
CA ALA A 70 -15.26 2.63 -3.84
C ALA A 70 -14.91 1.34 -3.08
N LYS A 71 -13.72 1.28 -2.47
CA LYS A 71 -13.12 0.05 -1.92
C LYS A 71 -12.54 0.28 -0.52
N THR A 72 -13.20 1.11 0.31
CA THR A 72 -12.70 1.51 1.64
C THR A 72 -12.24 0.34 2.50
N ASP A 73 -13.00 -0.75 2.54
CA ASP A 73 -12.68 -1.93 3.36
C ASP A 73 -11.38 -2.62 2.92
N ILE A 74 -11.13 -2.67 1.61
CA ILE A 74 -9.91 -3.22 1.03
C ILE A 74 -8.72 -2.31 1.33
N VAL A 75 -8.91 -1.00 1.24
CA VAL A 75 -7.88 -0.01 1.59
C VAL A 75 -7.51 -0.12 3.07
N CYS A 76 -8.50 -0.23 3.96
CA CYS A 76 -8.25 -0.40 5.40
C CYS A 76 -7.50 -1.72 5.68
N SER A 77 -7.88 -2.81 5.01
CA SER A 77 -7.20 -4.11 5.12
C SER A 77 -5.76 -4.05 4.61
N LEU A 78 -5.52 -3.33 3.50
CA LEU A 78 -4.19 -3.07 2.97
C LEU A 78 -3.34 -2.27 3.96
N MET A 79 -3.89 -1.21 4.55
CA MET A 79 -3.20 -0.41 5.57
C MET A 79 -2.85 -1.28 6.78
N ALA A 80 -3.81 -2.04 7.31
CA ALA A 80 -3.61 -2.97 8.42
C ALA A 80 -2.47 -3.94 8.14
N ALA A 81 -2.56 -4.71 7.04
CA ALA A 81 -1.52 -5.66 6.67
C ALA A 81 -0.15 -4.98 6.41
N SER A 82 -0.14 -3.73 5.94
CA SER A 82 1.09 -2.98 5.71
C SER A 82 1.79 -2.54 7.00
N THR A 83 1.07 -2.39 8.11
CA THR A 83 1.66 -2.04 9.42
C THR A 83 2.15 -3.24 10.23
N LEU A 84 1.85 -4.47 9.78
CA LEU A 84 2.27 -5.70 10.46
C LEU A 84 3.57 -6.23 9.85
N ASP A 85 4.51 -6.67 10.70
CA ASP A 85 5.83 -7.12 10.23
C ASP A 85 6.14 -8.59 10.56
N SER A 86 5.44 -9.17 11.53
CA SER A 86 5.62 -10.58 11.84
C SER A 86 4.83 -11.47 10.88
N ARG A 87 5.40 -12.62 10.54
CA ARG A 87 4.70 -13.63 9.71
C ARG A 87 3.40 -14.08 10.37
N GLU A 88 3.40 -14.25 11.68
CA GLU A 88 2.23 -14.68 12.45
C GLU A 88 1.08 -13.67 12.31
N ASP A 89 1.40 -12.37 12.44
CA ASP A 89 0.40 -11.31 12.31
C ASP A 89 -0.11 -11.16 10.88
N LEU A 90 0.78 -11.27 9.88
CA LEU A 90 0.43 -11.18 8.46
C LEU A 90 -0.44 -12.36 7.97
N LEU A 91 -0.41 -13.48 8.69
CA LEU A 91 -1.23 -14.67 8.41
C LEU A 91 -2.46 -14.79 9.32
N ASN A 92 -2.64 -13.83 10.23
CA ASN A 92 -3.80 -13.77 11.12
C ASN A 92 -4.85 -12.82 10.52
N ASP A 93 -5.80 -13.40 9.78
CA ASP A 93 -6.86 -12.62 9.12
C ASP A 93 -7.76 -11.88 10.13
N ASP A 94 -8.00 -12.43 11.33
CA ASP A 94 -8.79 -11.78 12.38
C ASP A 94 -8.08 -10.51 12.89
N LYS A 95 -6.77 -10.59 13.13
CA LYS A 95 -5.96 -9.44 13.55
C LYS A 95 -5.94 -8.34 12.49
N ILE A 96 -5.84 -8.73 11.22
CA ILE A 96 -5.91 -7.78 10.10
C ILE A 96 -7.28 -7.10 10.06
N ALA A 97 -8.37 -7.86 10.23
CA ALA A 97 -9.72 -7.33 10.22
C ALA A 97 -9.97 -6.35 11.39
N GLU A 98 -9.57 -6.70 12.60
CA GLU A 98 -9.68 -5.81 13.77
C GLU A 98 -8.93 -4.50 13.58
N LEU A 99 -7.72 -4.56 13.02
CA LEU A 99 -6.92 -3.36 12.75
C LEU A 99 -7.48 -2.54 11.57
N ALA A 100 -8.03 -3.20 10.56
CA ALA A 100 -8.71 -2.54 9.45
C ALA A 100 -9.95 -1.77 9.94
N ASP A 101 -10.76 -2.38 10.81
CA ASP A 101 -11.89 -1.71 11.45
C ASP A 101 -11.43 -0.54 12.31
N PHE A 102 -10.34 -0.71 13.07
CA PHE A 102 -9.75 0.40 13.81
C PHE A 102 -9.41 1.59 12.89
N PHE A 103 -8.74 1.36 11.76
CA PHE A 103 -8.47 2.45 10.81
C PHE A 103 -9.74 3.04 10.20
N LYS A 104 -10.70 2.19 9.83
CA LYS A 104 -11.97 2.61 9.24
C LYS A 104 -12.73 3.60 10.13
N TRP A 105 -12.73 3.37 11.44
CA TRP A 105 -13.48 4.18 12.40
C TRP A 105 -12.69 5.37 12.99
N ASN A 106 -11.36 5.40 12.84
CA ASN A 106 -10.51 6.43 13.45
C ASN A 106 -9.79 7.34 12.44
N CYS A 107 -9.81 7.03 11.15
CA CYS A 107 -9.23 7.86 10.10
C CYS A 107 -10.29 8.65 9.31
N LYS A 108 -9.91 9.79 8.76
CA LYS A 108 -10.74 10.55 7.82
C LYS A 108 -10.56 10.01 6.40
N PRO A 109 -11.53 10.22 5.49
CA PRO A 109 -11.39 9.85 4.08
C PRO A 109 -10.13 10.38 3.40
N SER A 110 -9.70 11.61 3.75
CA SER A 110 -8.45 12.20 3.26
C SER A 110 -7.21 11.39 3.65
N ASP A 111 -7.23 10.79 4.83
CA ASP A 111 -6.10 10.06 5.39
C ASP A 111 -5.92 8.74 4.63
N PHE A 112 -7.02 8.07 4.24
CA PHE A 112 -6.96 6.88 3.41
C PHE A 112 -6.32 7.16 2.05
N SER A 113 -6.68 8.26 1.39
CA SER A 113 -6.10 8.59 0.07
C SER A 113 -4.61 8.90 0.17
N LEU A 114 -4.19 9.63 1.20
CA LEU A 114 -2.78 9.95 1.42
C LEU A 114 -1.97 8.69 1.72
N MET A 115 -2.49 7.84 2.61
CA MET A 115 -1.85 6.58 2.98
C MET A 115 -1.77 5.62 1.79
N LEU A 116 -2.84 5.50 1.01
CA LEU A 116 -2.85 4.68 -0.19
C LEU A 116 -1.77 5.13 -1.18
N LEU A 117 -1.64 6.44 -1.45
CA LEU A 117 -0.58 6.97 -2.31
C LEU A 117 0.82 6.66 -1.80
N ALA A 118 1.04 6.80 -0.48
CA ALA A 118 2.31 6.49 0.14
C ALA A 118 2.67 5.01 -0.02
N LEU A 119 1.70 4.11 0.20
CA LEU A 119 1.86 2.67 0.01
C LEU A 119 2.15 2.29 -1.45
N LEU A 120 1.40 2.86 -2.40
CA LEU A 120 1.59 2.62 -3.84
C LEU A 120 2.99 3.06 -4.30
N THR A 121 3.47 4.19 -3.75
CA THR A 121 4.79 4.73 -4.04
C THR A 121 5.89 3.85 -3.46
N GLN A 122 5.79 3.46 -2.18
CA GLN A 122 6.78 2.62 -1.50
C GLN A 122 6.93 1.26 -2.20
N VAL A 123 5.83 0.69 -2.67
CA VAL A 123 5.80 -0.60 -3.37
C VAL A 123 6.27 -0.50 -4.83
N ARG A 124 6.34 0.70 -5.40
CA ARG A 124 6.47 0.90 -6.86
C ARG A 124 5.39 0.10 -7.59
N TYR A 125 4.14 0.37 -7.23
CA TYR A 125 2.94 -0.39 -7.61
C TYR A 125 2.91 -0.86 -9.07
N GLU A 126 3.21 0.02 -10.03
CA GLU A 126 3.20 -0.31 -11.47
C GLU A 126 4.12 -1.50 -11.80
N ASN A 127 5.35 -1.48 -11.28
CA ASN A 127 6.34 -2.55 -11.48
C ASN A 127 5.89 -3.85 -10.80
N PHE A 128 5.34 -3.72 -9.60
CA PHE A 128 4.88 -4.85 -8.81
C PHE A 128 3.71 -5.59 -9.47
N ILE A 129 2.65 -4.86 -9.84
CA ILE A 129 1.47 -5.43 -10.48
C ILE A 129 1.81 -6.00 -11.85
N SER A 130 2.64 -5.32 -12.64
CA SER A 130 3.12 -5.85 -13.92
C SER A 130 3.83 -7.19 -13.72
N SER A 131 4.69 -7.30 -12.71
CA SER A 131 5.40 -8.55 -12.39
C SER A 131 4.45 -9.69 -11.99
N ILE A 132 3.43 -9.40 -11.17
CA ILE A 132 2.42 -10.40 -10.78
C ILE A 132 1.62 -10.87 -11.99
N ARG A 133 1.13 -9.95 -12.82
CA ARG A 133 0.34 -10.26 -14.02
C ARG A 133 1.16 -11.09 -15.02
N LEU A 134 2.43 -10.74 -15.23
CA LEU A 134 3.35 -11.51 -16.07
C LEU A 134 3.56 -12.94 -15.53
N ALA A 135 3.78 -13.09 -14.22
CA ALA A 135 3.94 -14.41 -13.60
C ALA A 135 2.69 -15.29 -13.77
N ALA A 136 1.49 -14.70 -13.71
CA ALA A 136 0.24 -15.41 -13.95
C ALA A 136 0.14 -15.92 -15.41
N ILE A 137 0.47 -15.09 -16.39
CA ILE A 137 0.48 -15.46 -17.82
C ILE A 137 1.49 -16.60 -18.08
N LEU A 138 2.70 -16.51 -17.53
CA LEU A 138 3.73 -17.54 -17.70
C LEU A 138 3.31 -18.89 -17.10
N ARG A 139 2.58 -18.90 -15.98
CA ARG A 139 2.05 -20.14 -15.38
C ARG A 139 0.97 -20.81 -16.23
N GLN A 140 0.17 -20.02 -16.94
CA GLN A 140 -0.87 -20.54 -17.84
C GLN A 140 -0.28 -21.17 -19.11
N ASN A 141 0.90 -20.72 -19.54
CA ASN A 141 1.62 -21.24 -20.71
C ASN A 141 2.56 -22.42 -20.38
N LYS A 142 2.32 -23.16 -19.28
CA LYS A 142 3.12 -24.35 -18.93
C LYS A 142 3.08 -25.33 -20.11
N PRO A 143 4.24 -25.83 -20.61
CA PRO A 143 4.26 -26.80 -21.69
C PRO A 143 3.46 -28.04 -21.27
N LYS A 144 2.62 -28.53 -22.19
CA LYS A 144 1.84 -29.77 -22.02
C LYS A 144 2.76 -30.97 -21.86
#